data_AF-A0AAP9GGN7-F1
#
_entry.id   AF-A0AAP9GGN7-F1
#
_cell.length_a   1.000
_cell.length_b   1.000
_cell.length_c   1.000
_cell.angle_alpha   90.00
_cell.angle_beta   90.00
_cell.angle_gamma   90.00
#
_symmetry.space_group_name_H-M   'P 1'
#
loop_
_entity.id
_entity.type
_entity.pdbx_description
1 polymer ?
#
loop_
_entity_poly.entity_id
_entity_poly.type
_entity_poly.pdbx_seq_one_letter_code
_entity_poly.pdbx_strand_id
1 'polypeptide(L)'
;MFSQSVIEQLKYYVYFLRDPRDGKVFYVGKGKGNRIFNHVECALESESSSDKLDTIRSILSAGYKVEHYVLRHGLVEAAAFEVEAALIDFIGLTNLSNSQGGHYSSDFGIKTTDEIIAMYSAKPLETSLPIVLININRKYYREITQEELYDATREAWVIGSKRDSATYAVATYRGLTREVYKIQSWYPVDIEGKERWGFIGELASDAVREQFRYKAISSYFPQGAANPIKYLNCDTPLSVVKTMPSQKVVQDPIDSANKSLNLIVHIQKGKEKHGYEWGTRQAWKCGEKAHRVKRVIGVVKGKIACIVDGVSAEVSTPTSNPNHDTGCEGRYVFVGGTCVSEKDLCVELHGALMFKKISGLGQGHRYLTDEELFSRID
;
A
#
# COMPACT_ATOMS: atom_id res chain seq x y z
N MET A 1 36.62 -15.03 -11.83
CA MET A 1 35.99 -16.25 -12.40
C MET A 1 36.56 -17.50 -11.73
N PHE A 2 35.79 -18.59 -11.73
CA PHE A 2 36.20 -19.92 -11.27
C PHE A 2 36.97 -20.69 -12.35
N SER A 3 37.84 -21.60 -11.93
CA SER A 3 38.50 -22.56 -12.82
C SER A 3 37.54 -23.70 -13.21
N GLN A 4 37.87 -24.40 -14.30
CA GLN A 4 37.05 -25.52 -14.80
C GLN A 4 36.85 -26.63 -13.75
N SER A 5 37.90 -26.98 -13.00
CA SER A 5 37.83 -27.97 -11.92
C SER A 5 36.90 -27.53 -10.79
N VAL A 6 36.84 -26.23 -10.48
CA VAL A 6 35.91 -25.68 -9.48
C VAL A 6 34.47 -25.71 -10.01
N ILE A 7 34.24 -25.35 -11.28
CA ILE A 7 32.92 -25.37 -11.90
C ILE A 7 32.30 -26.77 -11.87
N GLU A 8 33.10 -27.80 -12.16
CA GLU A 8 32.66 -29.20 -12.14
C GLU A 8 32.23 -29.66 -10.74
N GLN A 9 32.91 -29.21 -9.69
CA GLN A 9 32.58 -29.55 -8.30
C GLN A 9 31.43 -28.70 -7.73
N LEU A 10 31.29 -27.45 -8.18
CA LEU A 10 30.25 -26.54 -7.71
C LEU A 10 28.84 -27.01 -8.07
N LYS A 11 28.66 -27.70 -9.21
CA LYS A 11 27.35 -28.07 -9.77
C LYS A 11 26.42 -26.84 -9.79
N TYR A 12 25.19 -26.95 -9.27
CA TYR A 12 24.37 -25.77 -8.95
C TYR A 12 24.68 -25.28 -7.53
N TYR A 13 24.60 -23.97 -7.36
CA TYR A 13 24.88 -23.33 -6.08
C TYR A 13 23.95 -22.13 -5.87
N VAL A 14 23.76 -21.73 -4.61
CA VAL A 14 23.08 -20.50 -4.22
C VAL A 14 24.13 -19.52 -3.71
N TYR A 15 24.05 -18.27 -4.15
CA TYR A 15 24.99 -17.22 -3.82
C TYR A 15 24.28 -15.94 -3.42
N PHE A 16 25.03 -15.04 -2.78
CA PHE A 16 24.58 -13.68 -2.51
C PHE A 16 25.70 -12.67 -2.76
N LEU A 17 25.29 -11.43 -3.06
CA LEU A 17 26.19 -10.29 -3.21
C LEU A 17 26.00 -9.34 -2.03
N ARG A 18 27.12 -8.82 -1.53
CA ARG A 18 27.15 -7.94 -0.36
C ARG A 18 27.89 -6.65 -0.68
N ASP A 19 27.33 -5.53 -0.22
CA ASP A 19 27.97 -4.23 -0.28
C ASP A 19 29.01 -4.15 0.84
N PRO A 20 30.31 -4.00 0.54
CA PRO A 20 31.34 -3.94 1.57
C PRO A 20 31.28 -2.65 2.41
N ARG A 21 30.56 -1.62 1.98
CA ARG A 21 30.50 -0.31 2.65
C ARG A 21 29.62 -0.33 3.89
N ASP A 22 28.50 -1.05 3.85
CA ASP A 22 27.56 -1.18 4.97
C ASP A 22 27.29 -2.63 5.39
N GLY A 23 27.88 -3.59 4.70
CA GLY A 23 27.77 -5.00 4.98
C GLY A 23 26.41 -5.61 4.64
N LYS A 24 25.54 -4.92 3.89
CA LYS A 24 24.22 -5.45 3.54
C LYS A 24 24.27 -6.38 2.34
N VAL A 25 23.50 -7.46 2.44
CA VAL A 25 23.21 -8.34 1.31
C VAL A 25 22.15 -7.66 0.46
N PHE A 26 22.46 -7.39 -0.81
CA PHE A 26 21.54 -6.70 -1.72
C PHE A 26 21.07 -7.58 -2.89
N TYR A 27 21.61 -8.79 -3.03
CA TYR A 27 21.20 -9.72 -4.09
C TYR A 27 21.39 -11.16 -3.63
N VAL A 28 20.42 -12.01 -3.97
CA VAL A 28 20.48 -13.47 -3.81
C VAL A 28 20.17 -14.10 -5.15
N GLY A 29 20.89 -15.15 -5.53
CA GLY A 29 20.60 -15.86 -6.77
C GLY A 29 21.08 -17.31 -6.77
N LYS A 30 20.49 -18.14 -7.63
CA LYS A 30 21.06 -19.44 -8.02
C LYS A 30 22.02 -19.30 -9.20
N GLY A 31 23.07 -20.11 -9.17
CA GLY A 31 24.22 -20.06 -10.07
C GLY A 31 24.64 -21.44 -10.59
N LYS A 32 25.23 -21.45 -11.79
CA LYS A 32 26.04 -22.55 -12.33
C LYS A 32 27.21 -21.93 -13.10
N GLY A 33 28.38 -22.56 -13.04
CA GLY A 33 29.58 -22.02 -13.67
C GLY A 33 29.97 -20.66 -13.09
N ASN A 34 30.22 -19.67 -13.95
CA ASN A 34 30.66 -18.34 -13.56
C ASN A 34 29.54 -17.33 -13.27
N ARG A 35 28.27 -17.78 -13.25
CA ARG A 35 27.08 -16.91 -13.15
C ARG A 35 27.13 -15.87 -12.01
N ILE A 36 27.81 -16.19 -10.91
CA ILE A 36 28.00 -15.28 -9.77
C ILE A 36 28.72 -13.98 -10.17
N PHE A 37 29.61 -14.02 -11.16
CA PHE A 37 30.40 -12.87 -11.63
C PHE A 37 29.69 -12.07 -12.74
N ASN A 38 28.77 -12.71 -13.49
CA ASN A 38 28.12 -12.10 -14.64
C ASN A 38 27.39 -10.78 -14.31
N HIS A 39 26.90 -10.60 -13.08
CA HIS A 39 26.21 -9.36 -12.71
C HIS A 39 27.15 -8.14 -12.67
N VAL A 40 28.40 -8.34 -12.29
CA VAL A 40 29.40 -7.28 -12.29
C VAL A 40 29.86 -6.97 -13.71
N GLU A 41 30.04 -8.00 -14.54
CA GLU A 41 30.38 -7.84 -15.97
C GLU A 41 29.28 -7.10 -16.72
N CYS A 42 28.01 -7.50 -16.56
CA CYS A 42 26.88 -6.79 -17.17
C CYS A 42 26.75 -5.33 -16.71
N ALA A 43 27.11 -5.00 -15.47
CA ALA A 43 27.06 -3.63 -14.96
C ALA A 43 28.12 -2.71 -15.60
N LEU A 44 29.24 -3.29 -16.05
CA LEU A 44 30.34 -2.60 -16.73
C LEU A 44 30.09 -2.44 -18.23
N GLU A 45 29.39 -3.39 -18.86
CA GLU A 45 29.19 -3.42 -20.32
C GLU A 45 27.86 -2.80 -20.79
N SER A 46 26.82 -2.86 -19.96
CA SER A 46 25.48 -2.41 -20.34
C SER A 46 25.20 -1.00 -19.83
N GLU A 47 24.49 -0.18 -20.62
CA GLU A 47 23.90 1.09 -20.17
C GLU A 47 22.51 0.91 -19.52
N SER A 48 21.97 -0.32 -19.49
CA SER A 48 20.66 -0.58 -18.89
C SER A 48 20.64 -0.29 -17.38
N SER A 49 19.58 0.34 -16.89
CA SER A 49 19.39 0.62 -15.47
C SER A 49 18.53 -0.46 -14.80
N SER A 50 18.92 -0.85 -13.60
CA SER A 50 18.13 -1.67 -12.68
C SER A 50 18.73 -1.52 -11.29
N ASP A 51 17.90 -1.60 -10.25
CA ASP A 51 18.32 -1.41 -8.84
C ASP A 51 19.58 -2.22 -8.48
N LYS A 52 19.70 -3.43 -9.03
CA LYS A 52 20.87 -4.31 -8.90
C LYS A 52 22.11 -3.75 -9.59
N LEU A 53 22.02 -3.39 -10.87
CA LEU A 53 23.16 -2.89 -11.63
C LEU A 53 23.60 -1.52 -11.11
N ASP A 54 22.66 -0.68 -10.69
CA ASP A 54 22.93 0.65 -10.14
C ASP A 54 23.62 0.56 -8.77
N THR A 55 23.24 -0.42 -7.93
CA THR A 55 23.95 -0.73 -6.69
C THR A 55 25.38 -1.17 -6.98
N ILE A 56 25.59 -2.08 -7.94
CA ILE A 56 26.93 -2.53 -8.34
C ILE A 56 27.78 -1.36 -8.84
N ARG A 57 27.26 -0.52 -9.75
CA ARG A 57 27.95 0.68 -10.26
C ARG A 57 28.30 1.66 -9.14
N SER A 58 27.41 1.85 -8.17
CA SER A 58 27.67 2.69 -6.98
C SER A 58 28.81 2.17 -6.12
N ILE A 59 28.90 0.85 -5.93
CA ILE A 59 30.00 0.22 -5.18
C ILE A 59 31.32 0.42 -5.92
N LEU A 60 31.33 0.16 -7.23
CA LEU A 60 32.52 0.28 -8.08
C LEU A 60 33.01 1.72 -8.21
N SER A 61 32.10 2.70 -8.38
CA SER A 61 32.47 4.11 -8.49
C SER A 61 33.05 4.69 -7.19
N ALA A 62 32.69 4.10 -6.05
CA ALA A 62 33.29 4.41 -4.75
C ALA A 62 34.66 3.74 -4.54
N GLY A 63 35.19 3.02 -5.53
CA GLY A 63 36.49 2.32 -5.47
C GLY A 63 36.46 0.98 -4.75
N TYR A 64 35.27 0.48 -4.38
CA TYR A 64 35.10 -0.81 -3.72
C TYR A 64 34.82 -1.92 -4.73
N LYS A 65 34.98 -3.17 -4.30
CA LYS A 65 34.61 -4.35 -5.08
C LYS A 65 33.40 -5.03 -4.43
N VAL A 66 32.44 -5.43 -5.25
CA VAL A 66 31.29 -6.22 -4.77
C VAL A 66 31.80 -7.53 -4.18
N GLU A 67 31.35 -7.87 -2.97
CA GLU A 67 31.70 -9.14 -2.35
C GLU A 67 30.75 -10.24 -2.85
N HIS A 68 31.33 -11.38 -3.23
CA HIS A 68 30.61 -12.52 -3.79
C HIS A 68 30.73 -13.70 -2.82
N TYR A 69 29.61 -14.23 -2.36
CA TYR A 69 29.59 -15.37 -1.44
C TYR A 69 28.76 -16.50 -2.00
N VAL A 70 29.30 -17.72 -2.00
CA VAL A 70 28.55 -18.94 -2.24
C VAL A 70 28.02 -19.43 -0.90
N LEU A 71 26.70 -19.42 -0.71
CA LEU A 71 26.05 -19.89 0.51
C LEU A 71 26.01 -21.41 0.57
N ARG A 72 25.69 -22.06 -0.55
CA ARG A 72 25.56 -23.53 -0.64
C ARG A 72 25.88 -23.98 -2.06
N HIS A 73 26.64 -25.08 -2.22
CA HIS A 73 27.04 -25.62 -3.52
C HIS A 73 26.92 -27.14 -3.58
N GLY A 74 27.17 -27.72 -4.76
CA GLY A 74 27.05 -29.16 -4.99
C GLY A 74 25.60 -29.63 -5.16
N LEU A 75 24.68 -28.69 -5.40
CA LEU A 75 23.25 -28.95 -5.46
C LEU A 75 22.83 -29.45 -6.84
N VAL A 76 21.70 -30.17 -6.86
CA VAL A 76 20.87 -30.30 -8.06
C VAL A 76 20.05 -29.02 -8.25
N GLU A 77 19.63 -28.73 -9.48
CA GLU A 77 18.95 -27.47 -9.79
C GLU A 77 17.69 -27.24 -8.93
N ALA A 78 16.84 -28.25 -8.76
CA ALA A 78 15.63 -28.16 -7.94
C ALA A 78 15.96 -27.78 -6.48
N ALA A 79 17.00 -28.36 -5.90
CA ALA A 79 17.42 -28.04 -4.54
C ALA A 79 18.00 -26.62 -4.44
N ALA A 80 18.77 -26.17 -5.43
CA ALA A 80 19.26 -24.80 -5.48
C ALA A 80 18.12 -23.78 -5.57
N PHE A 81 17.06 -24.14 -6.31
CA PHE A 81 15.87 -23.33 -6.45
C PHE A 81 15.09 -23.18 -5.13
N GLU A 82 14.83 -24.27 -4.41
CA GLU A 82 14.16 -24.22 -3.11
C GLU A 82 14.97 -23.42 -2.07
N VAL A 83 16.30 -23.59 -2.05
CA VAL A 83 17.18 -22.86 -1.13
C VAL A 83 17.22 -21.37 -1.46
N GLU A 84 17.23 -21.00 -2.74
CA GLU A 84 17.13 -19.61 -3.20
C GLU A 84 15.81 -18.97 -2.76
N ALA A 85 14.68 -19.64 -3.00
CA ALA A 85 13.36 -19.17 -2.60
C ALA A 85 13.27 -18.95 -1.08
N ALA A 86 13.71 -19.94 -0.28
CA ALA A 86 13.70 -19.83 1.18
C ALA A 86 14.58 -18.67 1.70
N LEU A 87 15.73 -18.43 1.07
CA LEU A 87 16.63 -17.35 1.47
C LEU A 87 16.08 -15.97 1.11
N ILE A 88 15.48 -15.83 -0.07
CA ILE A 88 14.80 -14.60 -0.49
C ILE A 88 13.65 -14.29 0.47
N ASP A 89 12.85 -15.30 0.80
CA ASP A 89 11.74 -15.13 1.75
C ASP A 89 12.24 -14.72 3.14
N PHE A 90 13.36 -15.28 3.61
CA PHE A 90 13.94 -14.95 4.91
C PHE A 90 14.54 -13.54 5.00
N ILE A 91 15.24 -13.09 3.96
CA ILE A 91 15.86 -11.75 3.92
C ILE A 91 14.80 -10.67 3.64
N GLY A 92 13.75 -11.02 2.90
CA GLY A 92 12.68 -10.12 2.50
C GLY A 92 13.03 -9.31 1.25
N LEU A 93 12.08 -9.17 0.33
CA LEU A 93 12.28 -8.50 -0.96
C LEU A 93 12.59 -7.01 -0.83
N THR A 94 12.18 -6.35 0.25
CA THR A 94 12.48 -4.94 0.51
C THR A 94 13.97 -4.68 0.76
N ASN A 95 14.73 -5.72 1.12
CA ASN A 95 16.17 -5.65 1.34
C ASN A 95 16.98 -6.15 0.14
N LEU A 96 16.33 -6.67 -0.91
CA LEU A 96 16.97 -7.27 -2.08
C LEU A 96 16.61 -6.53 -3.37
N SER A 97 17.60 -6.33 -4.23
CA SER A 97 17.43 -5.75 -5.58
C SER A 97 16.90 -6.74 -6.63
N ASN A 98 16.33 -7.87 -6.19
CA ASN A 98 15.82 -8.92 -7.06
C ASN A 98 14.52 -8.45 -7.75
N SER A 99 14.47 -8.51 -9.09
CA SER A 99 13.29 -8.10 -9.87
C SER A 99 12.13 -9.11 -9.83
N GLN A 100 12.36 -10.32 -9.31
CA GLN A 100 11.33 -11.36 -9.10
C GLN A 100 11.48 -11.93 -7.69
N GLY A 101 10.34 -12.13 -7.02
CA GLY A 101 10.28 -12.82 -5.73
C GLY A 101 10.69 -14.29 -5.82
N GLY A 102 10.89 -14.93 -4.67
CA GLY A 102 11.07 -16.38 -4.61
C GLY A 102 9.87 -17.09 -5.26
N HIS A 103 10.13 -17.94 -6.25
CA HIS A 103 9.11 -18.84 -6.80
C HIS A 103 8.54 -19.70 -5.66
N TYR A 104 7.21 -19.92 -5.66
CA TYR A 104 6.47 -20.65 -4.60
C TYR A 104 6.39 -19.99 -3.21
N SER A 105 6.81 -18.72 -3.05
CA SER A 105 6.52 -17.93 -1.83
C SER A 105 5.02 -17.90 -1.48
N SER A 106 4.15 -18.21 -2.44
CA SER A 106 2.71 -18.36 -2.20
C SER A 106 2.29 -19.65 -1.51
N ASP A 107 2.92 -20.76 -1.81
CA ASP A 107 2.44 -22.05 -1.33
C ASP A 107 3.26 -22.50 -0.13
N PHE A 108 4.59 -22.34 -0.20
CA PHE A 108 5.54 -22.88 0.80
C PHE A 108 6.42 -21.81 1.50
N GLY A 109 6.22 -20.52 1.21
CA GLY A 109 6.96 -19.43 1.88
C GLY A 109 6.65 -19.29 3.37
N ILE A 110 7.31 -18.35 4.05
CA ILE A 110 7.24 -18.19 5.52
C ILE A 110 5.80 -18.05 6.01
N LYS A 111 5.42 -18.87 6.99
CA LYS A 111 4.13 -18.83 7.71
C LYS A 111 4.37 -18.83 9.22
N THR A 112 3.43 -18.32 10.00
CA THR A 112 3.47 -18.52 11.46
C THR A 112 3.13 -19.98 11.81
N THR A 113 3.43 -20.39 13.04
CA THR A 113 3.02 -21.71 13.54
C THR A 113 1.50 -21.86 13.48
N ASP A 114 0.74 -20.81 13.82
CA ASP A 114 -0.72 -20.82 13.76
C ASP A 114 -1.25 -20.96 12.33
N GLU A 115 -0.60 -20.33 11.34
CA GLU A 115 -0.96 -20.47 9.94
C GLU A 115 -0.68 -21.87 9.39
N ILE A 116 0.42 -22.50 9.83
CA ILE A 116 0.74 -23.89 9.47
C ILE A 116 -0.27 -24.84 10.13
N ILE A 117 -0.53 -24.66 11.43
CA ILE A 117 -1.54 -25.46 12.15
C ILE A 117 -2.90 -25.28 11.51
N ALA A 118 -3.30 -24.04 11.17
CA ALA A 118 -4.53 -23.78 10.44
C ALA A 118 -4.53 -24.47 9.07
N MET A 119 -3.47 -24.35 8.28
CA MET A 119 -3.42 -24.95 6.96
C MET A 119 -3.57 -26.48 6.99
N TYR A 120 -2.98 -27.15 7.98
CA TYR A 120 -2.98 -28.62 8.08
C TYR A 120 -4.01 -29.20 9.07
N SER A 121 -4.64 -28.37 9.89
CA SER A 121 -5.61 -28.80 10.94
C SER A 121 -6.93 -28.03 10.91
N ALA A 122 -7.16 -27.13 9.94
CA ALA A 122 -8.37 -26.33 9.90
C ALA A 122 -9.61 -27.21 9.75
N LYS A 123 -10.50 -27.08 10.73
CA LYS A 123 -11.87 -27.56 10.60
C LYS A 123 -12.54 -26.80 9.44
N PRO A 124 -13.35 -27.47 8.61
CA PRO A 124 -14.20 -26.81 7.63
C PRO A 124 -15.00 -25.69 8.30
N LEU A 125 -15.19 -24.59 7.59
CA LEU A 125 -16.08 -23.53 8.03
C LEU A 125 -17.52 -24.06 8.04
N GLU A 126 -18.12 -24.15 9.22
CA GLU A 126 -19.54 -24.46 9.41
C GLU A 126 -20.20 -23.31 10.15
N THR A 127 -21.23 -22.71 9.53
CA THR A 127 -21.98 -21.62 10.16
C THR A 127 -23.42 -21.59 9.66
N SER A 128 -24.33 -21.15 10.53
CA SER A 128 -25.71 -20.79 10.19
C SER A 128 -25.90 -19.27 10.01
N LEU A 129 -24.86 -18.48 10.26
CA LEU A 129 -24.94 -17.03 10.16
C LEU A 129 -24.95 -16.57 8.69
N PRO A 130 -25.72 -15.52 8.34
CA PRO A 130 -25.68 -14.92 7.02
C PRO A 130 -24.36 -14.18 6.80
N ILE A 131 -23.49 -14.75 5.97
CA ILE A 131 -22.14 -14.21 5.75
C ILE A 131 -21.79 -14.08 4.27
N VAL A 132 -20.91 -13.12 3.98
CA VAL A 132 -20.20 -13.02 2.71
C VAL A 132 -18.71 -13.29 2.92
N LEU A 133 -18.20 -14.32 2.26
CA LEU A 133 -16.76 -14.59 2.18
C LEU A 133 -16.16 -13.72 1.09
N ILE A 134 -15.09 -13.02 1.43
CA ILE A 134 -14.37 -12.12 0.53
C ILE A 134 -12.91 -12.57 0.44
N ASN A 135 -12.50 -13.01 -0.74
CA ASN A 135 -11.13 -13.46 -1.00
C ASN A 135 -10.22 -12.28 -1.34
N ILE A 136 -9.27 -12.01 -0.46
CA ILE A 136 -8.32 -10.88 -0.56
C ILE A 136 -6.91 -11.33 -0.94
N ASN A 137 -6.75 -12.47 -1.61
CA ASN A 137 -5.45 -13.02 -2.04
C ASN A 137 -4.50 -12.02 -2.73
N ARG A 138 -5.05 -11.05 -3.48
CA ARG A 138 -4.27 -10.04 -4.18
C ARG A 138 -3.88 -8.83 -3.33
N LYS A 139 -4.60 -8.59 -2.23
CA LYS A 139 -4.43 -7.41 -1.37
C LYS A 139 -3.76 -7.73 -0.02
N TYR A 140 -3.79 -8.99 0.40
CA TYR A 140 -3.25 -9.42 1.68
C TYR A 140 -1.74 -9.64 1.65
N TYR A 141 -1.06 -9.10 2.65
CA TYR A 141 0.35 -9.36 2.94
C TYR A 141 0.54 -9.57 4.45
N ARG A 142 1.70 -10.10 4.87
CA ARG A 142 1.88 -10.66 6.22
C ARG A 142 1.78 -9.61 7.33
N GLU A 143 2.39 -8.45 7.12
CA GLU A 143 2.43 -7.35 8.08
C GLU A 143 1.24 -6.38 7.92
N ILE A 144 0.17 -6.81 7.23
CA ILE A 144 -1.01 -5.99 7.02
C ILE A 144 -1.59 -5.54 8.35
N THR A 145 -1.77 -4.24 8.51
CA THR A 145 -2.39 -3.68 9.72
C THR A 145 -3.88 -4.03 9.77
N GLN A 146 -4.51 -3.92 10.94
CA GLN A 146 -5.95 -4.13 11.06
C GLN A 146 -6.77 -3.18 10.19
N GLU A 147 -6.30 -1.93 10.03
CA GLU A 147 -6.90 -0.92 9.17
C GLU A 147 -6.79 -1.33 7.70
N GLU A 148 -5.60 -1.74 7.23
CA GLU A 148 -5.40 -2.17 5.85
C GLU A 148 -6.13 -3.48 5.53
N LEU A 149 -6.25 -4.38 6.50
CA LEU A 149 -7.03 -5.62 6.33
C LEU A 149 -8.51 -5.30 6.14
N TYR A 150 -9.03 -4.32 6.89
CA TYR A 150 -10.39 -3.82 6.72
C TYR A 150 -10.56 -3.15 5.36
N ASP A 151 -9.67 -2.24 4.97
CA ASP A 151 -9.70 -1.56 3.66
C ASP A 151 -9.61 -2.56 2.50
N ALA A 152 -8.76 -3.58 2.63
CA ALA A 152 -8.64 -4.66 1.65
C ALA A 152 -9.91 -5.49 1.51
N THR A 153 -10.69 -5.61 2.60
CA THR A 153 -11.91 -6.41 2.67
C THR A 153 -13.15 -5.61 2.29
N ARG A 154 -13.22 -4.31 2.59
CA ARG A 154 -14.46 -3.54 2.51
C ARG A 154 -14.90 -3.19 1.09
N GLU A 155 -13.97 -2.99 0.16
CA GLU A 155 -14.27 -2.53 -1.20
C GLU A 155 -13.16 -2.90 -2.21
N ALA A 156 -13.38 -2.85 -3.53
CA ALA A 156 -14.61 -2.60 -4.25
C ALA A 156 -14.98 -3.87 -5.04
N TRP A 157 -16.08 -4.50 -4.64
CA TRP A 157 -16.43 -5.85 -5.09
C TRP A 157 -17.55 -5.83 -6.13
N VAL A 158 -17.47 -6.74 -7.09
CA VAL A 158 -18.60 -7.03 -7.99
C VAL A 158 -19.52 -7.99 -7.25
N ILE A 159 -20.58 -7.45 -6.67
CA ILE A 159 -21.44 -8.16 -5.72
C ILE A 159 -22.92 -7.77 -5.92
N GLY A 160 -23.79 -8.76 -6.05
CA GLY A 160 -25.22 -8.56 -6.32
C GLY A 160 -26.08 -8.24 -5.10
N SER A 161 -27.39 -8.12 -5.29
CA SER A 161 -28.37 -7.76 -4.25
C SER A 161 -28.44 -8.71 -3.05
N LYS A 162 -27.98 -9.97 -3.18
CA LYS A 162 -27.86 -10.91 -2.05
C LYS A 162 -27.01 -10.38 -0.89
N ARG A 163 -26.20 -9.35 -1.12
CA ARG A 163 -25.41 -8.64 -0.10
C ARG A 163 -26.28 -8.05 1.02
N ASP A 164 -27.51 -7.65 0.70
CA ASP A 164 -28.42 -7.02 1.66
C ASP A 164 -28.93 -8.04 2.71
N SER A 165 -28.77 -9.34 2.43
CA SER A 165 -29.04 -10.44 3.36
C SER A 165 -27.83 -10.82 4.23
N ALA A 166 -26.63 -10.30 3.96
CA ALA A 166 -25.42 -10.65 4.70
C ALA A 166 -25.27 -9.80 5.97
N THR A 167 -25.09 -10.43 7.13
CA THR A 167 -24.80 -9.74 8.40
C THR A 167 -23.32 -9.49 8.60
N TYR A 168 -22.47 -10.42 8.15
CA TYR A 168 -21.02 -10.33 8.34
C TYR A 168 -20.27 -10.48 7.02
N ALA A 169 -19.18 -9.73 6.90
CA ALA A 169 -18.15 -9.92 5.88
C ALA A 169 -16.95 -10.63 6.50
N VAL A 170 -16.51 -11.73 5.90
CA VAL A 170 -15.38 -12.53 6.37
C VAL A 170 -14.25 -12.41 5.35
N ALA A 171 -13.14 -11.83 5.79
CA ALA A 171 -11.92 -11.76 5.00
C ALA A 171 -11.29 -13.15 4.90
N THR A 172 -10.90 -13.55 3.69
CA THR A 172 -10.28 -14.86 3.45
C THR A 172 -9.00 -14.73 2.64
N TYR A 173 -8.00 -15.53 3.00
CA TYR A 173 -6.71 -15.57 2.35
C TYR A 173 -6.19 -17.01 2.31
N ARG A 174 -5.77 -17.45 1.11
CA ARG A 174 -5.24 -18.79 0.81
C ARG A 174 -6.09 -19.92 1.40
N GLY A 175 -7.40 -19.83 1.21
CA GLY A 175 -8.34 -20.88 1.62
C GLY A 175 -8.66 -20.91 3.13
N LEU A 176 -8.23 -19.89 3.88
CA LEU A 176 -8.52 -19.74 5.30
C LEU A 176 -9.20 -18.40 5.57
N THR A 177 -10.11 -18.38 6.54
CA THR A 177 -10.65 -17.14 7.11
C THR A 177 -9.59 -16.39 7.94
N ARG A 178 -9.65 -15.06 7.91
CA ARG A 178 -8.70 -14.16 8.56
C ARG A 178 -9.34 -13.26 9.60
N GLU A 179 -10.38 -12.54 9.22
CA GLU A 179 -11.08 -11.60 10.11
C GLU A 179 -12.56 -11.50 9.76
N VAL A 180 -13.37 -11.11 10.74
CA VAL A 180 -14.82 -10.95 10.57
C VAL A 180 -15.26 -9.53 10.93
N TYR A 181 -15.99 -8.92 10.01
CA TYR A 181 -16.58 -7.60 10.17
C TYR A 181 -18.09 -7.71 10.18
N LYS A 182 -18.74 -7.02 11.11
CA LYS A 182 -20.20 -6.82 11.11
C LYS A 182 -20.53 -5.70 10.13
N ILE A 183 -21.38 -6.01 9.15
CA ILE A 183 -21.81 -5.05 8.14
C ILE A 183 -22.87 -4.13 8.76
N GLN A 184 -22.66 -2.82 8.65
CA GLN A 184 -23.64 -1.80 9.04
C GLN A 184 -24.46 -1.32 7.83
N SER A 185 -23.78 -1.04 6.71
CA SER A 185 -24.43 -0.62 5.47
C SER A 185 -23.58 -0.93 4.24
N TRP A 186 -24.25 -1.00 3.09
CA TRP A 186 -23.62 -1.11 1.77
C TRP A 186 -23.66 0.23 1.04
N TYR A 187 -22.62 0.53 0.26
CA TYR A 187 -22.55 1.71 -0.60
C TYR A 187 -22.00 1.35 -1.99
N PRO A 188 -22.49 2.00 -3.05
CA PRO A 188 -21.95 1.82 -4.40
C PRO A 188 -20.60 2.54 -4.54
N VAL A 189 -19.71 1.96 -5.35
CA VAL A 189 -18.42 2.51 -5.74
C VAL A 189 -18.32 2.42 -7.25
N ASP A 190 -18.13 3.55 -7.93
CA ASP A 190 -17.88 3.58 -9.37
C ASP A 190 -16.37 3.42 -9.63
N ILE A 191 -16.00 2.37 -10.37
CA ILE A 191 -14.65 2.18 -10.89
C ILE A 191 -14.72 2.05 -12.40
N GLU A 192 -14.21 3.05 -13.12
CA GLU A 192 -14.15 3.07 -14.59
C GLU A 192 -15.53 2.84 -15.26
N GLY A 193 -16.60 3.38 -14.68
CA GLY A 193 -17.97 3.23 -15.19
C GLY A 193 -18.62 1.89 -14.85
N LYS A 194 -17.99 1.06 -14.00
CA LYS A 194 -18.55 -0.20 -13.50
C LYS A 194 -18.96 -0.04 -12.04
N GLU A 195 -20.25 -0.26 -11.78
CA GLU A 195 -20.79 -0.29 -10.43
C GLU A 195 -20.21 -1.47 -9.64
N ARG A 196 -19.50 -1.15 -8.57
CA ARG A 196 -19.03 -2.08 -7.55
C ARG A 196 -19.65 -1.66 -6.22
N TRP A 197 -19.45 -2.47 -5.19
CA TRP A 197 -19.96 -2.15 -3.87
C TRP A 197 -18.86 -2.27 -2.82
N GLY A 198 -18.94 -1.36 -1.86
CA GLY A 198 -18.25 -1.44 -0.58
C GLY A 198 -19.24 -1.57 0.57
N PHE A 199 -18.74 -1.90 1.75
CA PHE A 199 -19.54 -1.88 2.98
C PHE A 199 -18.86 -1.04 4.07
N ILE A 200 -19.68 -0.40 4.90
CA ILE A 200 -19.25 0.16 6.18
C ILE A 200 -19.51 -0.90 7.23
N GLY A 201 -18.49 -1.25 7.99
CA GLY A 201 -18.57 -2.24 9.04
C GLY A 201 -17.57 -1.98 10.16
N GLU A 202 -17.72 -2.77 11.21
CA GLU A 202 -16.85 -2.76 12.39
C GLU A 202 -16.39 -4.19 12.67
N LEU A 203 -15.36 -4.36 13.49
CA LEU A 203 -14.97 -5.69 13.94
C LEU A 203 -16.15 -6.38 14.63
N ALA A 204 -16.41 -7.63 14.26
CA ALA A 204 -17.42 -8.42 14.95
C ALA A 204 -17.03 -8.67 16.41
N SER A 205 -17.97 -9.07 17.25
CA SER A 205 -17.66 -9.44 18.64
C SER A 205 -16.66 -10.59 18.70
N ASP A 206 -15.86 -10.65 19.76
CA ASP A 206 -14.80 -11.66 19.88
C ASP A 206 -15.35 -13.10 19.81
N ALA A 207 -16.54 -13.35 20.38
CA ALA A 207 -17.22 -14.64 20.26
C ALA A 207 -17.51 -15.06 18.81
N VAL A 208 -17.92 -14.11 17.97
CA VAL A 208 -18.14 -14.37 16.54
C VAL A 208 -16.78 -14.58 15.86
N ARG A 209 -15.81 -13.70 16.10
CA ARG A 209 -14.48 -13.79 15.48
C ARG A 209 -13.81 -15.13 15.78
N GLU A 210 -13.92 -15.64 17.00
CA GLU A 210 -13.38 -16.95 17.40
C GLU A 210 -14.04 -18.11 16.65
N GLN A 211 -15.36 -18.06 16.43
CA GLN A 211 -16.07 -19.07 15.65
C GLN A 211 -15.53 -19.19 14.22
N PHE A 212 -15.15 -18.05 13.63
CA PHE A 212 -14.69 -17.97 12.24
C PHE A 212 -13.18 -17.95 12.10
N ARG A 213 -12.39 -17.93 13.17
CA ARG A 213 -10.94 -17.78 13.05
C ARG A 213 -10.32 -19.04 12.45
N TYR A 214 -9.50 -18.86 11.40
CA TYR A 214 -8.69 -19.91 10.76
C TYR A 214 -9.47 -21.17 10.35
N LYS A 215 -10.68 -21.00 9.80
CA LYS A 215 -11.50 -22.08 9.25
C LYS A 215 -11.21 -22.28 7.77
N ALA A 216 -11.24 -23.54 7.34
CA ALA A 216 -11.04 -23.89 5.94
C ALA A 216 -12.27 -23.55 5.11
N ILE A 217 -12.07 -22.83 4.00
CA ILE A 217 -13.11 -22.44 3.05
C ILE A 217 -12.95 -23.13 1.69
N SER A 218 -12.08 -24.14 1.59
CA SER A 218 -11.77 -24.85 0.35
C SER A 218 -12.99 -25.49 -0.32
N SER A 219 -13.97 -25.93 0.47
CA SER A 219 -15.26 -26.44 -0.04
C SER A 219 -16.09 -25.38 -0.77
N TYR A 220 -15.88 -24.09 -0.49
CA TYR A 220 -16.69 -22.99 -1.01
C TYR A 220 -16.08 -22.31 -2.24
N PHE A 221 -14.77 -22.46 -2.44
CA PHE A 221 -14.01 -21.92 -3.57
C PHE A 221 -13.27 -23.05 -4.30
N PRO A 222 -13.88 -23.68 -5.32
CA PRO A 222 -13.19 -24.67 -6.14
C PRO A 222 -12.00 -24.04 -6.87
N GLN A 223 -10.99 -24.84 -7.17
CA GLN A 223 -9.76 -24.40 -7.83
C GLN A 223 -10.09 -23.74 -9.17
N GLY A 224 -9.66 -22.49 -9.37
CA GLY A 224 -9.95 -21.70 -10.57
C GLY A 224 -11.20 -20.81 -10.48
N ALA A 225 -11.86 -20.70 -9.33
CA ALA A 225 -12.97 -19.76 -9.13
C ALA A 225 -12.52 -18.31 -9.39
N ALA A 226 -13.08 -17.69 -10.44
CA ALA A 226 -12.75 -16.32 -10.83
C ALA A 226 -13.39 -15.25 -9.93
N ASN A 227 -14.50 -15.58 -9.26
CA ASN A 227 -15.21 -14.65 -8.39
C ASN A 227 -14.66 -14.75 -6.95
N PRO A 228 -14.11 -13.66 -6.37
CA PRO A 228 -13.61 -13.66 -4.99
C PRO A 228 -14.73 -13.63 -3.93
N ILE A 229 -16.00 -13.56 -4.33
CA ILE A 229 -17.15 -13.43 -3.43
C ILE A 229 -17.95 -14.73 -3.35
N LYS A 230 -18.31 -15.15 -2.13
CA LYS A 230 -19.25 -16.24 -1.88
C LYS A 230 -20.22 -15.91 -0.75
N TYR A 231 -21.50 -16.14 -0.97
CA TYR A 231 -22.54 -16.01 0.05
C TYR A 231 -22.82 -17.34 0.73
N LEU A 232 -23.04 -17.30 2.05
CA LEU A 232 -23.53 -18.43 2.84
C LEU A 232 -24.69 -17.96 3.72
N ASN A 233 -25.80 -18.72 3.72
CA ASN A 233 -27.02 -18.45 4.49
C ASN A 233 -27.65 -17.06 4.24
N CYS A 234 -27.51 -16.51 3.03
CA CYS A 234 -28.01 -15.19 2.64
C CYS A 234 -29.34 -15.26 1.86
N ASP A 235 -30.20 -16.22 2.16
CA ASP A 235 -31.39 -16.52 1.35
C ASP A 235 -32.63 -15.69 1.72
N THR A 236 -32.61 -14.97 2.85
CA THR A 236 -33.70 -14.08 3.27
C THR A 236 -33.17 -12.67 3.56
N PRO A 237 -33.76 -11.61 2.99
CA PRO A 237 -33.34 -10.23 3.28
C PRO A 237 -33.50 -9.90 4.76
N LEU A 238 -32.47 -9.31 5.37
CA LEU A 238 -32.55 -8.84 6.75
C LEU A 238 -33.38 -7.56 6.79
N SER A 239 -34.35 -7.48 7.70
CA SER A 239 -35.27 -6.34 7.85
C SER A 239 -34.61 -5.02 8.27
N VAL A 240 -33.28 -4.98 8.46
CA VAL A 240 -32.56 -3.85 9.11
C VAL A 240 -31.42 -3.27 8.26
N VAL A 241 -31.07 -3.82 7.09
CA VAL A 241 -30.03 -3.21 6.25
C VAL A 241 -30.65 -2.04 5.48
N LYS A 242 -30.57 -0.82 6.04
CA LYS A 242 -30.85 0.40 5.28
C LYS A 242 -29.79 0.54 4.19
N THR A 243 -30.14 0.20 2.96
CA THR A 243 -29.40 0.65 1.79
C THR A 243 -29.33 2.18 1.86
N MET A 244 -28.13 2.74 1.96
CA MET A 244 -27.98 4.18 1.76
C MET A 244 -28.46 4.46 0.33
N PRO A 245 -29.27 5.50 0.11
CA PRO A 245 -29.67 5.88 -1.24
C PRO A 245 -28.42 6.10 -2.07
N SER A 246 -28.50 5.80 -3.37
CA SER A 246 -27.47 6.15 -4.33
C SER A 246 -27.07 7.61 -4.11
N GLN A 247 -25.88 7.84 -3.55
CA GLN A 247 -25.27 9.15 -3.57
C GLN A 247 -24.90 9.38 -5.03
N LYS A 248 -25.82 9.98 -5.79
CA LYS A 248 -25.37 10.91 -6.82
C LYS A 248 -24.45 11.87 -6.07
N VAL A 249 -23.20 11.98 -6.49
CA VAL A 249 -22.40 13.15 -6.17
C VAL A 249 -23.09 14.33 -6.86
N VAL A 250 -24.18 14.79 -6.27
CA VAL A 250 -24.69 16.13 -6.48
C VAL A 250 -23.78 16.97 -5.61
N GLN A 251 -22.89 17.71 -6.25
CA GLN A 251 -22.24 18.85 -5.63
C GLN A 251 -23.34 19.83 -5.22
N ASP A 252 -23.87 19.67 -4.02
CA ASP A 252 -24.49 20.80 -3.33
C ASP A 252 -23.33 21.63 -2.75
N PRO A 253 -23.22 22.92 -3.09
CA PRO A 253 -22.15 23.77 -2.61
C PRO A 253 -22.26 23.86 -1.09
N ILE A 254 -21.31 23.24 -0.38
CA ILE A 254 -21.15 23.46 1.05
C ILE A 254 -20.84 24.95 1.22
N ASP A 255 -21.79 25.62 1.87
CA ASP A 255 -21.80 27.04 2.19
C ASP A 255 -20.42 27.49 2.74
N SER A 256 -19.91 28.60 2.22
CA SER A 256 -18.57 29.13 2.54
C SER A 256 -18.39 29.47 4.04
N ALA A 257 -19.49 29.52 4.80
CA ALA A 257 -19.55 29.90 6.21
C ALA A 257 -18.98 28.86 7.20
N ASN A 258 -18.79 27.59 6.82
CA ASN A 258 -18.34 26.54 7.75
C ASN A 258 -16.85 26.13 7.65
N LYS A 259 -16.07 26.79 6.78
CA LYS A 259 -14.64 26.50 6.61
C LYS A 259 -13.81 27.31 7.61
N SER A 260 -13.18 26.63 8.58
CA SER A 260 -12.46 27.27 9.70
C SER A 260 -11.03 26.75 9.91
N LEU A 261 -10.58 25.75 9.14
CA LEU A 261 -9.31 25.08 9.37
C LEU A 261 -8.25 25.42 8.31
N ASN A 262 -7.00 25.54 8.77
CA ASN A 262 -5.80 25.59 7.95
C ASN A 262 -5.16 24.20 7.92
N LEU A 263 -4.91 23.66 6.71
CA LEU A 263 -4.21 22.40 6.53
C LEU A 263 -2.73 22.67 6.25
N ILE A 264 -1.84 22.20 7.12
CA ILE A 264 -0.39 22.31 6.95
C ILE A 264 0.14 21.02 6.34
N VAL A 265 0.88 21.13 5.23
CA VAL A 265 1.39 19.99 4.47
C VAL A 265 2.88 20.11 4.18
N HIS A 266 3.62 19.01 4.33
CA HIS A 266 5.06 18.97 4.07
C HIS A 266 5.33 18.63 2.61
N ILE A 267 5.91 19.57 1.86
CA ILE A 267 6.29 19.34 0.47
C ILE A 267 7.60 18.52 0.45
N GLN A 268 7.55 17.30 -0.10
CA GLN A 268 8.69 16.37 -0.16
C GLN A 268 9.58 16.62 -1.40
N LYS A 269 10.88 16.28 -1.29
CA LYS A 269 11.83 16.32 -2.41
C LYS A 269 11.36 15.43 -3.57
N GLY A 270 11.11 16.05 -4.72
CA GLY A 270 10.53 15.42 -5.90
C GLY A 270 9.21 16.05 -6.33
N LYS A 271 8.39 16.50 -5.37
CA LYS A 271 7.14 17.22 -5.63
C LYS A 271 7.36 18.68 -6.06
N GLU A 272 8.53 19.22 -5.74
CA GLU A 272 9.03 20.54 -6.20
C GLU A 272 9.19 20.63 -7.73
N LYS A 273 9.37 19.49 -8.43
CA LYS A 273 9.54 19.46 -9.90
C LYS A 273 8.36 20.06 -10.68
N HIS A 274 7.16 20.08 -10.08
CA HIS A 274 5.95 20.62 -10.69
C HIS A 274 5.50 21.97 -10.07
N GLY A 275 6.33 22.59 -9.23
CA GLY A 275 6.05 23.86 -8.54
C GLY A 275 5.44 23.71 -7.14
N TYR A 276 5.63 24.71 -6.28
CA TYR A 276 5.18 24.69 -4.87
C TYR A 276 3.65 24.68 -4.72
N GLU A 277 2.92 25.33 -5.62
CA GLU A 277 1.46 25.27 -5.68
C GLU A 277 0.98 23.83 -5.85
N TRP A 278 1.57 23.12 -6.82
CA TRP A 278 1.21 21.74 -7.10
C TRP A 278 1.79 20.75 -6.10
N GLY A 279 2.82 21.12 -5.34
CA GLY A 279 3.24 20.41 -4.13
C GLY A 279 2.24 20.54 -2.97
N THR A 280 1.54 21.68 -2.89
CA THR A 280 0.64 22.03 -1.78
C THR A 280 -0.75 21.44 -1.96
N ARG A 281 -1.31 21.46 -3.19
CA ARG A 281 -2.67 20.98 -3.50
C ARG A 281 -2.83 19.47 -3.71
N GLN A 282 -1.76 18.68 -3.52
CA GLN A 282 -1.78 17.24 -3.83
C GLN A 282 -2.79 16.42 -3.03
N ALA A 283 -2.88 15.14 -3.39
CA ALA A 283 -3.67 14.13 -2.73
C ALA A 283 -3.15 13.85 -1.29
N TRP A 284 -3.85 14.38 -0.28
CA TRP A 284 -3.55 14.22 1.14
C TRP A 284 -4.59 13.32 1.85
N LYS A 285 -4.14 12.48 2.79
CA LYS A 285 -5.02 11.58 3.58
C LYS A 285 -5.72 12.35 4.71
N CYS A 286 -6.60 13.27 4.34
CA CYS A 286 -7.19 14.30 5.21
C CYS A 286 -8.42 13.83 6.02
N GLY A 287 -9.03 12.70 5.68
CA GLY A 287 -10.28 12.25 6.29
C GLY A 287 -11.41 13.30 6.19
N GLU A 288 -12.44 13.18 7.03
CA GLU A 288 -13.65 14.03 6.97
C GLU A 288 -13.38 15.52 7.22
N LYS A 289 -12.28 15.86 7.92
CA LYS A 289 -11.90 17.25 8.19
C LYS A 289 -11.48 18.02 6.93
N ALA A 290 -11.25 17.33 5.81
CA ALA A 290 -10.91 17.95 4.52
C ALA A 290 -11.93 19.02 4.10
N HIS A 291 -13.23 18.77 4.30
CA HIS A 291 -14.29 19.70 3.88
C HIS A 291 -14.37 20.98 4.72
N ARG A 292 -13.71 21.02 5.88
CA ARG A 292 -13.64 22.19 6.77
C ARG A 292 -12.41 23.06 6.52
N VAL A 293 -11.54 22.66 5.59
CA VAL A 293 -10.31 23.38 5.25
C VAL A 293 -10.67 24.60 4.40
N LYS A 294 -10.30 25.78 4.90
CA LYS A 294 -10.39 27.04 4.14
C LYS A 294 -9.10 27.34 3.38
N ARG A 295 -7.95 26.88 3.90
CA ARG A 295 -6.62 27.21 3.40
C ARG A 295 -5.67 26.02 3.52
N VAL A 296 -4.83 25.81 2.52
CA VAL A 296 -3.72 24.86 2.58
C VAL A 296 -2.40 25.63 2.59
N ILE A 297 -1.49 25.24 3.47
CA ILE A 297 -0.18 25.86 3.65
C ILE A 297 0.89 24.81 3.43
N GLY A 298 1.64 24.97 2.35
CA GLY A 298 2.77 24.14 1.98
C GLY A 298 4.03 24.59 2.69
N VAL A 299 4.67 23.68 3.42
CA VAL A 299 5.93 23.94 4.12
C VAL A 299 7.09 23.12 3.59
N VAL A 300 8.26 23.74 3.48
CA VAL A 300 9.54 23.12 3.13
C VAL A 300 10.51 23.37 4.27
N LYS A 301 11.04 22.30 4.87
CA LYS A 301 11.93 22.38 6.05
C LYS A 301 11.38 23.28 7.19
N GLY A 302 10.06 23.26 7.37
CA GLY A 302 9.36 24.02 8.42
C GLY A 302 9.10 25.51 8.10
N LYS A 303 9.45 25.99 6.91
CA LYS A 303 9.13 27.34 6.43
C LYS A 303 7.97 27.31 5.44
N ILE A 304 7.10 28.31 5.48
CA ILE A 304 5.99 28.45 4.54
C ILE A 304 6.53 28.80 3.15
N ALA A 305 6.26 27.94 2.18
CA ALA A 305 6.69 28.08 0.78
C ALA A 305 5.53 28.38 -0.18
N CYS A 306 4.29 28.05 0.20
CA CYS A 306 3.10 28.32 -0.59
C CYS A 306 1.85 28.36 0.30
N ILE A 307 0.95 29.28 -0.01
CA ILE A 307 -0.36 29.38 0.62
C ILE A 307 -1.42 29.33 -0.47
N VAL A 308 -2.43 28.48 -0.29
CA VAL A 308 -3.60 28.44 -1.15
C VAL A 308 -4.83 28.71 -0.30
N ASP A 309 -5.45 29.87 -0.52
CA ASP A 309 -6.59 30.34 0.28
C ASP A 309 -7.92 30.23 -0.48
N GLY A 310 -8.99 29.88 0.20
CA GLY A 310 -10.31 29.67 -0.40
C GLY A 310 -10.45 28.33 -1.13
N VAL A 311 -9.77 27.28 -0.66
CA VAL A 311 -9.79 25.95 -1.29
C VAL A 311 -11.08 25.19 -1.03
N SER A 312 -11.40 24.26 -1.91
CA SER A 312 -12.40 23.21 -1.70
C SER A 312 -11.76 21.84 -1.80
N ALA A 313 -12.11 20.94 -0.88
CA ALA A 313 -11.63 19.57 -0.90
C ALA A 313 -12.44 18.73 -1.88
N GLU A 314 -11.75 18.09 -2.80
CA GLU A 314 -12.30 17.09 -3.73
C GLU A 314 -11.52 15.79 -3.58
N VAL A 315 -12.17 14.66 -3.85
CA VAL A 315 -11.46 13.38 -3.90
C VAL A 315 -10.52 13.40 -5.10
N SER A 316 -9.29 12.94 -4.91
CA SER A 316 -8.33 12.81 -6.00
C SER A 316 -8.84 11.79 -7.00
N THR A 317 -9.03 12.24 -8.23
CA THR A 317 -9.34 11.41 -9.40
C THR A 317 -8.34 11.74 -10.51
N PRO A 318 -8.24 10.91 -11.57
CA PRO A 318 -7.47 11.25 -12.76
C PRO A 318 -7.88 12.58 -13.42
N THR A 319 -9.11 13.03 -13.19
CA THR A 319 -9.65 14.30 -13.72
C THR A 319 -9.36 15.51 -12.82
N SER A 320 -9.34 15.34 -11.49
CA SER A 320 -9.09 16.44 -10.54
C SER A 320 -7.60 16.59 -10.16
N ASN A 321 -6.78 15.57 -10.41
CA ASN A 321 -5.36 15.54 -10.10
C ASN A 321 -4.53 14.99 -11.27
N PRO A 322 -3.84 15.85 -12.05
CA PRO A 322 -2.87 15.43 -13.07
C PRO A 322 -1.81 14.40 -12.63
N ASN A 323 -1.52 14.32 -11.32
CA ASN A 323 -0.57 13.35 -10.73
C ASN A 323 -1.29 12.23 -9.97
N HIS A 324 -2.53 11.91 -10.33
CA HIS A 324 -3.25 10.81 -9.72
C HIS A 324 -2.59 9.48 -10.08
N ASP A 325 -2.19 8.73 -9.05
CA ASP A 325 -1.75 7.34 -9.15
C ASP A 325 -2.56 6.47 -8.18
N THR A 326 -2.34 5.16 -8.21
CA THR A 326 -3.01 4.20 -7.32
C THR A 326 -2.78 4.48 -5.83
N GLY A 327 -1.72 5.23 -5.47
CA GLY A 327 -1.47 5.68 -4.10
C GLY A 327 -2.27 6.91 -3.69
N CYS A 328 -2.94 7.59 -4.64
CA CYS A 328 -3.77 8.78 -4.42
C CYS A 328 -5.26 8.46 -4.21
N GLU A 329 -5.69 7.22 -4.38
CA GLU A 329 -7.07 6.79 -4.17
C GLU A 329 -7.52 7.04 -2.71
N GLY A 330 -8.72 7.61 -2.54
CA GLY A 330 -9.27 7.96 -1.22
C GLY A 330 -8.61 9.16 -0.52
N ARG A 331 -7.70 9.86 -1.19
CA ARG A 331 -7.08 11.10 -0.69
C ARG A 331 -7.76 12.32 -1.29
N TYR A 332 -7.63 13.45 -0.61
CA TYR A 332 -8.24 14.71 -1.03
C TYR A 332 -7.22 15.61 -1.72
N VAL A 333 -7.60 16.15 -2.88
CA VAL A 333 -6.96 17.30 -3.50
C VAL A 333 -7.72 18.57 -3.15
N PHE A 334 -7.00 19.68 -3.16
CA PHE A 334 -7.58 20.99 -2.84
C PHE A 334 -7.61 21.84 -4.09
N VAL A 335 -8.80 22.02 -4.64
CA VAL A 335 -9.05 22.76 -5.89
C VAL A 335 -9.59 24.16 -5.62
N GLY A 336 -9.49 25.04 -6.61
CA GLY A 336 -9.91 26.44 -6.49
C GLY A 336 -9.06 27.25 -5.50
N GLY A 337 -9.50 28.48 -5.22
CA GLY A 337 -8.80 29.40 -4.33
C GLY A 337 -7.63 30.15 -4.99
N THR A 338 -7.12 31.15 -4.30
CA THR A 338 -6.00 32.00 -4.73
C THR A 338 -4.70 31.45 -4.17
N CYS A 339 -3.76 31.11 -5.06
CA CYS A 339 -2.42 30.69 -4.68
C CYS A 339 -1.51 31.91 -4.52
N VAL A 340 -0.73 31.92 -3.45
CA VAL A 340 0.38 32.85 -3.21
C VAL A 340 1.64 32.01 -3.07
N SER A 341 2.59 32.21 -3.97
CA SER A 341 3.86 31.49 -4.01
C SER A 341 5.05 32.46 -3.99
N GLU A 342 6.26 31.94 -3.82
CA GLU A 342 7.51 32.73 -3.82
C GLU A 342 7.71 33.55 -5.12
N LYS A 343 7.03 33.21 -6.22
CA LYS A 343 7.11 33.92 -7.50
C LYS A 343 6.15 35.11 -7.60
N ASP A 344 5.18 35.21 -6.70
CA ASP A 344 4.07 36.18 -6.75
C ASP A 344 4.26 37.31 -5.73
N LEU A 345 5.47 37.89 -5.70
CA LEU A 345 5.96 38.88 -4.71
C LEU A 345 5.18 40.23 -4.68
N CYS A 346 4.02 40.34 -5.33
CA CYS A 346 3.21 41.56 -5.44
C CYS A 346 1.76 41.42 -4.96
N VAL A 347 1.39 40.42 -4.16
CA VAL A 347 0.01 40.29 -3.62
C VAL A 347 -0.03 40.63 -2.14
N GLU A 348 -0.60 41.81 -1.83
CA GLU A 348 -0.71 42.42 -0.49
C GLU A 348 -1.54 41.61 0.53
N LEU A 349 -2.22 40.51 0.13
CA LEU A 349 -3.17 39.84 1.02
C LEU A 349 -2.58 38.76 1.94
N HIS A 350 -1.48 38.08 1.59
CA HIS A 350 -0.90 36.99 2.41
C HIS A 350 0.64 36.99 2.50
N GLY A 351 1.29 38.04 2.00
CA GLY A 351 2.75 38.18 2.03
C GLY A 351 3.35 38.16 3.45
N ALA A 352 2.57 38.51 4.48
CA ALA A 352 3.02 38.54 5.87
C ALA A 352 3.32 37.15 6.48
N LEU A 353 2.82 36.07 5.89
CA LEU A 353 3.05 34.70 6.37
C LEU A 353 4.12 33.94 5.58
N MET A 354 4.42 34.39 4.36
CA MET A 354 5.40 33.72 3.50
C MET A 354 6.79 33.70 4.17
N PHE A 355 7.52 32.60 4.00
CA PHE A 355 8.85 32.35 4.57
C PHE A 355 8.96 32.26 6.10
N LYS A 356 7.89 32.57 6.84
CA LYS A 356 7.88 32.39 8.29
C LYS A 356 7.98 30.92 8.67
N LYS A 357 8.58 30.67 9.84
CA LYS A 357 8.78 29.32 10.36
C LYS A 357 7.61 28.94 11.25
N ILE A 358 7.06 27.74 11.05
CA ILE A 358 6.04 27.18 11.95
C ILE A 358 6.72 26.19 12.89
N SER A 359 6.64 26.47 14.20
CA SER A 359 7.21 25.62 15.24
C SER A 359 6.30 24.43 15.59
N GLY A 360 6.90 23.34 16.07
CA GLY A 360 6.16 22.16 16.56
C GLY A 360 5.44 21.33 15.50
N LEU A 361 5.83 21.43 14.22
CA LEU A 361 5.36 20.54 13.16
C LEU A 361 6.03 19.16 13.32
N GLY A 362 5.22 18.14 13.61
CA GLY A 362 5.66 16.74 13.65
C GLY A 362 5.74 16.13 12.25
N GLN A 363 5.74 14.80 12.15
CA GLN A 363 5.63 14.10 10.87
C GLN A 363 4.16 14.09 10.38
N GLY A 364 3.93 14.33 9.08
CA GLY A 364 2.60 14.29 8.46
C GLY A 364 1.89 15.65 8.36
N HIS A 365 0.66 15.64 7.82
CA HIS A 365 -0.16 16.86 7.67
C HIS A 365 -0.90 17.19 8.97
N ARG A 366 -1.23 18.47 9.19
CA ARG A 366 -1.91 18.94 10.42
C ARG A 366 -3.01 19.94 10.14
N TYR A 367 -4.04 19.91 10.97
CA TYR A 367 -5.07 20.92 11.02
C TYR A 367 -4.75 21.91 12.13
N LEU A 368 -4.78 23.21 11.83
CA LEU A 368 -4.67 24.29 12.81
C LEU A 368 -5.80 25.28 12.59
N THR A 369 -6.34 25.84 13.67
CA THR A 369 -7.16 27.06 13.59
C THR A 369 -6.26 28.26 13.25
N ASP A 370 -6.85 29.43 12.97
CA ASP A 370 -6.05 30.65 12.78
C ASP A 370 -5.26 30.99 14.06
N GLU A 371 -5.90 30.93 15.24
CA GLU A 371 -5.25 31.20 16.53
C GLU A 371 -4.05 30.28 16.78
N GLU A 372 -4.21 28.98 16.51
CA GLU A 372 -3.14 27.99 16.66
C GLU A 372 -2.02 28.16 15.63
N LEU A 373 -2.35 28.63 14.42
CA LEU A 373 -1.38 28.91 13.38
C LEU A 373 -0.54 30.14 13.76
N PHE A 374 -1.20 31.25 14.09
CA PHE A 374 -0.52 32.51 14.42
C PHE A 374 0.30 32.43 15.71
N SER A 375 -0.09 31.59 16.67
CA SER A 375 0.70 31.35 17.90
C SER A 375 1.97 30.51 17.69
N ARG A 376 2.11 29.83 16.55
CA ARG A 376 3.26 28.96 16.22
C ARG A 376 4.20 29.55 15.17
N ILE A 377 3.85 30.72 14.66
CA ILE A 377 4.60 31.40 13.61
C ILE A 377 5.62 32.33 14.27
N ASP A 378 6.90 32.04 14.03
CA ASP A 378 8.04 32.88 14.45
C ASP A 378 8.38 33.92 13.36
#